data_AF-A0A0A1VHM1-F1
#
_entry.id   AF-A0A0A1VHM1-F1
#
_cell.length_a   1.000
_cell.length_b   1.000
_cell.length_c   1.000
_cell.angle_alpha   90.00
_cell.angle_beta   90.00
_cell.angle_gamma   90.00
#
_symmetry.space_group_name_H-M   'P 1'
#
loop_
_entity.id
_entity.type
_entity.pdbx_description
1 polymer ?
#
loop_
_entity_poly.entity_id
_entity_poly.type
_entity_poly.pdbx_seq_one_letter_code
_entity_poly.pdbx_strand_id
1 'polypeptide(L)'
;MSAAGARHAYEANRARIAGLWAEARPVARGDAAGRYLARSGVAQDVHSAALRLHPALGYWQQRGGTPACLGHFPALLALFALDTYPHGLRGAPEGHAVALQRIYLAADGEPAALPAPIKLTGTAGPALGACARLAPVDSTRGALGIAVGIAPALRIAQAARLPVWAVPDAHALAHARWPRGLRHLHVFADASDPAQWQGAAELARKACACGLQVYAMAADLAGTPRFTATRL
;
A
#
# COMPACT_ATOMS: atom_id res chain seq x y z
N MET A 1 12.12 -1.50 -24.33
CA MET A 1 13.19 -1.03 -23.42
C MET A 1 14.15 -2.19 -23.20
N SER A 2 15.45 -2.04 -23.41
CA SER A 2 16.43 -3.14 -23.25
C SER A 2 16.57 -3.53 -21.76
N ALA A 3 17.02 -4.75 -21.48
CA ALA A 3 17.22 -5.22 -20.10
C ALA A 3 18.22 -4.33 -19.33
N ALA A 4 19.25 -3.81 -20.00
CA ALA A 4 20.19 -2.85 -19.43
C ALA A 4 19.52 -1.50 -19.10
N GLY A 5 18.64 -1.00 -19.98
CA GLY A 5 17.88 0.23 -19.74
C GLY A 5 16.90 0.10 -18.57
N ALA A 6 16.26 -1.07 -18.41
CA ALA A 6 15.38 -1.36 -17.28
C ALA A 6 16.14 -1.36 -15.94
N ARG A 7 17.34 -1.97 -15.92
CA ARG A 7 18.17 -2.04 -14.72
C ARG A 7 18.64 -0.66 -14.26
N HIS A 8 19.09 0.18 -15.20
CA HIS A 8 19.49 1.56 -14.90
C HIS A 8 18.32 2.38 -14.33
N ALA A 9 17.12 2.24 -14.93
CA ALA A 9 15.92 2.91 -14.43
C ALA A 9 15.54 2.46 -13.00
N TYR A 10 15.71 1.17 -12.68
CA TYR A 10 15.47 0.65 -11.32
C TYR A 10 16.45 1.21 -10.29
N GLU A 11 17.73 1.32 -10.64
CA GLU A 11 18.76 1.90 -9.76
C GLU A 11 18.49 3.40 -9.49
N ALA A 12 18.18 4.17 -10.53
CA ALA A 12 17.79 5.57 -10.39
C ALA A 12 16.53 5.74 -9.54
N ASN A 13 15.51 4.89 -9.75
CA ASN A 13 14.30 4.91 -8.93
C ASN A 13 14.57 4.51 -7.48
N ARG A 14 15.48 3.56 -7.21
CA ARG A 14 15.87 3.16 -5.86
C ARG A 14 16.45 4.35 -5.09
N ALA A 15 17.39 5.08 -5.70
CA ALA A 15 17.97 6.27 -5.09
C ALA A 15 16.90 7.34 -4.83
N ARG A 16 16.01 7.59 -5.80
CA ARG A 16 14.92 8.57 -5.64
C ARG A 16 13.92 8.17 -4.55
N ILE A 17 13.56 6.90 -4.45
CA ILE A 17 12.67 6.39 -3.39
C ILE A 17 13.33 6.56 -2.02
N ALA A 18 14.61 6.21 -1.90
CA ALA A 18 15.36 6.35 -0.65
C ALA A 18 15.46 7.82 -0.20
N GLY A 19 15.77 8.74 -1.14
CA GLY A 19 15.82 10.19 -0.87
C GLY A 19 14.48 10.72 -0.36
N LEU A 20 13.39 10.47 -1.10
CA LEU A 20 12.04 10.89 -0.69
C LEU A 20 11.62 10.32 0.66
N TRP A 21 12.02 9.07 0.95
CA TRP A 21 11.71 8.44 2.22
C TRP A 21 12.50 9.05 3.39
N ALA A 22 13.76 9.42 3.17
CA ALA A 22 14.63 10.05 4.16
C ALA A 22 14.22 11.50 4.48
N GLU A 23 13.74 12.23 3.48
CA GLU A 23 13.20 13.59 3.62
C GLU A 23 11.84 13.62 4.36
N ALA A 24 11.17 12.47 4.44
CA ALA A 24 9.88 12.33 5.10
C ALA A 24 10.02 11.95 6.58
N ARG A 25 9.07 12.40 7.39
CA ARG A 25 8.99 12.15 8.83
C ARG A 25 7.83 11.21 9.19
N PRO A 26 7.84 10.56 10.37
CA PRO A 26 6.68 9.79 10.83
C PRO A 26 5.40 10.63 10.82
N VAL A 27 4.26 10.00 10.50
CA VAL A 27 2.95 10.67 10.51
C VAL A 27 2.56 10.97 11.96
N ALA A 28 2.08 12.19 12.21
CA ALA A 28 1.56 12.62 13.50
C ALA A 28 0.09 13.07 13.37
N ARG A 29 -0.72 12.78 14.40
CA ARG A 29 -2.18 13.06 14.44
C ARG A 29 -2.58 14.48 14.00
N GLY A 30 -1.75 15.48 14.29
CA GLY A 30 -2.04 16.89 14.00
C GLY A 30 -1.54 17.40 12.64
N ASP A 31 -0.72 16.63 11.92
CA ASP A 31 -0.18 17.04 10.62
C ASP A 31 -1.15 16.73 9.46
N ALA A 32 -0.82 17.16 8.25
CA ALA A 32 -1.70 16.98 7.09
C ALA A 32 -2.05 15.50 6.83
N ALA A 33 -1.09 14.58 7.01
CA ALA A 33 -1.31 13.15 6.79
C ALA A 33 -2.14 12.54 7.92
N GLY A 34 -1.90 12.91 9.17
CA GLY A 34 -2.72 12.49 10.31
C GLY A 34 -4.18 12.96 10.17
N ARG A 35 -4.39 14.21 9.75
CA ARG A 35 -5.73 14.75 9.44
C ARG A 35 -6.40 13.98 8.31
N TYR A 36 -5.69 13.71 7.21
CA TYR A 36 -6.21 12.92 6.10
C TYR A 36 -6.70 11.53 6.54
N LEU A 37 -5.87 10.82 7.32
CA LEU A 37 -6.22 9.50 7.84
C LEU A 37 -7.42 9.57 8.78
N ALA A 38 -7.46 10.54 9.69
CA ALA A 38 -8.58 10.75 10.61
C ALA A 38 -9.90 11.04 9.86
N ARG A 39 -9.87 11.92 8.85
CA ARG A 39 -11.03 12.21 7.98
C ARG A 39 -11.48 11.00 7.19
N SER A 40 -10.53 10.14 6.81
CA SER A 40 -10.82 8.86 6.18
C SER A 40 -11.36 7.80 7.15
N GLY A 41 -11.60 8.13 8.42
CA GLY A 41 -12.16 7.22 9.42
C GLY A 41 -11.14 6.30 10.08
N VAL A 42 -9.84 6.63 10.01
CA VAL A 42 -8.78 5.90 10.73
C VAL A 42 -8.57 6.54 12.09
N ALA A 43 -8.99 5.86 13.15
CA ALA A 43 -8.85 6.32 14.53
C ALA A 43 -7.64 5.66 15.19
N GLN A 44 -6.43 6.05 14.76
CA GLN A 44 -5.17 5.53 15.30
C GLN A 44 -4.30 6.69 15.79
N ASP A 45 -3.78 6.57 17.01
CA ASP A 45 -2.81 7.53 17.56
C ASP A 45 -1.37 7.23 17.11
N VAL A 46 -1.08 5.96 16.83
CA VAL A 46 0.21 5.50 16.32
C VAL A 46 0.00 4.95 14.91
N HIS A 47 0.69 5.54 13.94
CA HIS A 47 0.62 5.13 12.55
C HIS A 47 1.74 4.14 12.20
N SER A 48 1.48 3.32 11.18
CA SER A 48 2.45 2.36 10.67
C SER A 48 3.77 3.01 10.26
N ALA A 49 4.88 2.34 10.54
CA ALA A 49 6.20 2.72 10.02
C ALA A 49 6.28 2.67 8.48
N ALA A 50 5.34 1.99 7.81
CA ALA A 50 5.20 2.00 6.36
C ALA A 50 4.60 3.32 5.82
N LEU A 51 4.21 4.26 6.70
CA LEU A 51 3.66 5.56 6.36
C LEU A 51 4.54 6.69 6.87
N ARG A 52 4.75 7.71 6.04
CA ARG A 52 5.47 8.94 6.41
C ARG A 52 4.82 10.17 5.78
N LEU A 53 5.01 11.33 6.37
CA LEU A 53 4.66 12.63 5.79
C LEU A 53 5.91 13.26 5.17
N HIS A 54 5.83 13.57 3.88
CA HIS A 54 6.76 14.51 3.25
C HIS A 54 6.18 15.94 3.36
N PRO A 55 6.90 16.93 3.91
CA PRO A 55 6.32 18.24 4.22
C PRO A 55 6.04 19.11 2.99
N ALA A 56 6.84 19.00 1.93
CA ALA A 56 6.72 19.81 0.72
C ALA A 56 7.18 19.06 -0.54
N LEU A 57 6.39 18.07 -0.97
CA LEU A 57 6.72 17.23 -2.13
C LEU A 57 6.33 17.91 -3.44
N GLY A 58 7.25 18.00 -4.39
CA GLY A 58 6.97 18.55 -5.72
C GLY A 58 5.95 17.71 -6.50
N TYR A 59 4.89 18.34 -6.98
CA TYR A 59 3.89 17.71 -7.84
C TYR A 59 4.24 17.94 -9.31
N TRP A 60 4.59 16.86 -10.00
CA TRP A 60 4.98 16.90 -11.42
C TRP A 60 3.87 16.35 -12.32
N GLN A 61 3.63 17.00 -13.45
CA GLN A 61 2.70 16.56 -14.49
C GLN A 61 3.28 16.82 -15.88
N GLN A 62 2.93 15.96 -16.84
CA GLN A 62 3.25 16.19 -18.24
C GLN A 62 2.37 17.32 -18.80
N ARG A 63 2.99 18.34 -19.39
CA ARG A 63 2.33 19.44 -20.12
C ARG A 63 3.01 19.58 -21.47
N GLY A 64 2.26 19.33 -22.55
CA GLY A 64 2.80 19.39 -23.91
C GLY A 64 4.01 18.48 -24.14
N GLY A 65 4.06 17.31 -23.49
CA GLY A 65 5.20 16.38 -23.57
C GLY A 65 6.40 16.71 -22.69
N THR A 66 6.33 17.78 -21.89
CA THR A 66 7.39 18.16 -20.95
C THR A 66 6.94 18.02 -19.49
N PRO A 67 7.79 17.50 -18.59
CA PRO A 67 7.48 17.45 -17.17
C PRO A 67 7.54 18.86 -16.56
N ALA A 68 6.42 19.31 -16.00
CA ALA A 68 6.32 20.58 -15.29
C ALA A 68 5.98 20.36 -13.80
N CYS A 69 6.70 21.03 -12.90
CA CYS A 69 6.36 21.08 -11.48
C CYS A 69 5.27 22.13 -11.28
N LEU A 70 4.12 21.74 -10.72
CA LEU A 70 2.98 22.63 -10.52
C LEU A 70 2.86 23.15 -9.08
N GLY A 71 3.81 22.80 -8.21
CA GLY A 71 3.83 23.24 -6.82
C GLY A 71 4.40 22.19 -5.89
N HIS A 72 4.51 22.54 -4.62
CA HIS A 72 4.96 21.65 -3.54
C HIS A 72 3.84 21.53 -2.52
N PHE A 73 3.55 20.30 -2.10
CA PHE A 73 2.45 20.01 -1.19
C PHE A 73 2.88 19.02 -0.12
N PRO A 74 2.31 19.09 1.10
CA PRO A 74 2.36 17.97 2.02
C PRO A 74 1.89 16.69 1.34
N ALA A 75 2.58 15.58 1.54
CA ALA A 75 2.19 14.31 0.94
C ALA A 75 2.34 13.14 1.92
N LEU A 76 1.27 12.37 2.08
CA LEU A 76 1.34 11.06 2.72
C LEU A 76 2.05 10.10 1.75
N LEU A 77 3.17 9.55 2.21
CA LEU A 77 3.93 8.51 1.56
C LEU A 77 3.57 7.15 2.16
N ALA A 78 3.24 6.18 1.32
CA ALA A 78 3.14 4.79 1.70
C ALA A 78 4.19 3.95 0.97
N LEU A 79 4.99 3.21 1.73
CA LEU A 79 6.06 2.37 1.19
C LEU A 79 5.54 0.98 0.82
N PHE A 80 5.68 0.63 -0.46
CA PHE A 80 5.42 -0.71 -0.97
C PHE A 80 6.72 -1.49 -1.03
N ALA A 81 6.74 -2.66 -0.39
CA ALA A 81 7.93 -3.49 -0.27
C ALA A 81 7.66 -4.96 -0.58
N LEU A 82 8.72 -5.65 -1.00
CA LEU A 82 8.79 -7.09 -1.23
C LEU A 82 9.77 -7.73 -0.25
N ASP A 83 9.53 -8.99 0.12
CA ASP A 83 10.57 -9.77 0.78
C ASP A 83 11.56 -10.30 -0.26
N THR A 84 12.84 -10.06 -0.01
CA THR A 84 13.97 -10.69 -0.70
C THR A 84 14.69 -11.65 0.23
N TYR A 85 15.30 -12.69 -0.33
CA TYR A 85 16.03 -13.72 0.43
C TYR A 85 17.46 -13.81 -0.10
N PRO A 86 18.30 -12.78 0.16
CA PRO A 86 19.65 -12.72 -0.40
C PRO A 86 20.54 -13.87 0.09
N HIS A 87 20.25 -14.41 1.28
CA HIS A 87 20.94 -15.55 1.87
C HIS A 87 20.22 -16.89 1.66
N GLY A 88 19.35 -16.96 0.64
CA GLY A 88 18.56 -18.15 0.31
C GLY A 88 17.32 -18.31 1.19
N LEU A 89 16.48 -19.31 0.86
CA LEU A 89 15.13 -19.49 1.44
C LEU A 89 15.12 -19.86 2.93
N ARG A 90 16.27 -20.18 3.52
CA ARG A 90 16.44 -20.47 4.95
C ARG A 90 16.80 -19.23 5.77
N GLY A 91 17.27 -18.16 5.13
CA GLY A 91 17.61 -16.90 5.79
C GLY A 91 16.38 -16.05 6.11
N ALA A 92 16.56 -15.07 7.01
CA ALA A 92 15.53 -14.08 7.28
C ALA A 92 15.21 -13.27 6.00
N PRO A 93 13.93 -12.94 5.75
CA PRO A 93 13.59 -12.06 4.66
C PRO A 93 14.10 -10.64 4.92
N GLU A 94 14.54 -9.98 3.86
CA GLU A 94 14.85 -8.55 3.87
C GLU A 94 13.79 -7.78 3.09
N GLY A 95 13.38 -6.63 3.64
CA GLY A 95 12.42 -5.75 2.98
C GLY A 95 13.08 -4.94 1.87
N HIS A 96 12.76 -5.25 0.62
CA HIS A 96 13.17 -4.45 -0.54
C HIS A 96 12.10 -3.40 -0.87
N ALA A 97 12.45 -2.13 -0.69
CA ALA A 97 11.62 -0.98 -1.06
C ALA A 97 11.43 -0.91 -2.59
N VAL A 98 10.19 -1.00 -3.05
CA VAL A 98 9.86 -1.06 -4.48
C VAL A 98 9.35 0.27 -5.00
N ALA A 99 8.40 0.88 -4.29
CA ALA A 99 7.73 2.10 -4.74
C ALA A 99 7.14 2.86 -3.55
N LEU A 100 6.88 4.16 -3.76
CA LEU A 100 6.08 4.98 -2.87
C LEU A 100 4.77 5.33 -3.58
N GLN A 101 3.65 5.14 -2.89
CA GLN A 101 2.43 5.87 -3.22
C GLN A 101 2.48 7.22 -2.52
N ARG A 102 2.19 8.26 -3.29
CA ARG A 102 2.15 9.64 -2.83
C ARG A 102 0.72 10.11 -2.91
N ILE A 103 0.15 10.48 -1.77
CA ILE A 103 -1.16 11.12 -1.66
C ILE A 103 -0.88 12.57 -1.31
N TYR A 104 -1.03 13.48 -2.27
CA TYR A 104 -0.81 14.91 -2.09
C TYR A 104 -2.01 15.52 -1.36
N LEU A 105 -1.73 16.33 -0.35
CA LEU A 105 -2.70 16.83 0.61
C LEU A 105 -2.68 18.35 0.67
N ALA A 106 -3.85 18.93 0.92
CA ALA A 106 -3.98 20.28 1.44
C ALA A 106 -3.57 20.33 2.92
N ALA A 107 -3.35 21.53 3.44
CA ALA A 107 -2.89 21.72 4.83
C ALA A 107 -3.89 21.20 5.88
N ASP A 108 -5.18 21.19 5.55
CA ASP A 108 -6.27 20.67 6.38
C ASP A 108 -6.43 19.14 6.34
N GLY A 109 -5.66 18.46 5.48
CA GLY A 109 -5.71 17.01 5.30
C GLY A 109 -6.70 16.53 4.24
N GLU A 110 -7.35 17.42 3.48
CA GLU A 110 -8.05 17.01 2.27
C GLU A 110 -7.06 16.57 1.18
N PRO A 111 -7.42 15.66 0.26
CA PRO A 111 -6.67 15.48 -0.98
C PRO A 111 -6.50 16.83 -1.67
N ALA A 112 -5.27 17.16 -2.07
CA ALA A 112 -5.00 18.42 -2.75
C ALA A 112 -5.82 18.50 -4.05
N ALA A 113 -6.35 19.68 -4.37
CA ALA A 113 -7.13 19.94 -5.58
C ALA A 113 -6.25 19.92 -6.85
N LEU A 114 -5.80 18.72 -7.21
CA LEU A 114 -4.86 18.41 -8.28
C LEU A 114 -5.48 17.40 -9.24
N PRO A 115 -5.08 17.37 -10.52
CA PRO A 115 -5.66 16.43 -11.49
C PRO A 115 -5.54 14.94 -11.10
N ALA A 116 -4.47 14.58 -10.40
CA ALA A 116 -4.24 13.23 -9.90
C ALA A 116 -3.55 13.32 -8.53
N PRO A 117 -4.30 13.45 -7.42
CA PRO A 117 -3.74 13.65 -6.09
C PRO A 117 -3.05 12.39 -5.54
N ILE A 118 -3.26 11.23 -6.16
CA ILE A 118 -2.60 9.97 -5.80
C ILE A 118 -1.70 9.53 -6.95
N LYS A 119 -0.40 9.33 -6.67
CA LYS A 119 0.60 8.92 -7.67
C LYS A 119 1.60 7.92 -7.13
N LEU A 120 1.81 6.82 -7.84
CA LEU A 120 2.94 5.91 -7.61
C LEU A 120 4.23 6.49 -8.20
N THR A 121 5.35 6.25 -7.53
CA THR A 121 6.68 6.49 -8.11
C THR A 121 7.01 5.48 -9.20
N GLY A 122 8.03 5.76 -10.02
CA GLY A 122 8.73 4.68 -10.73
C GLY A 122 9.26 3.64 -9.75
N THR A 123 9.42 2.40 -10.21
CA THR A 123 9.71 1.24 -9.37
C THR A 123 11.21 0.96 -9.30
N ALA A 124 11.67 0.51 -8.13
CA ALA A 124 13.04 0.03 -7.90
C ALA A 124 13.13 -1.49 -8.10
N GLY A 125 12.63 -1.99 -9.23
CA GLY A 125 12.52 -3.43 -9.51
C GLY A 125 11.10 -3.86 -9.90
N PRO A 126 10.85 -5.18 -10.01
CA PRO A 126 9.52 -5.73 -10.22
C PRO A 126 8.58 -5.30 -9.09
N ALA A 127 7.42 -4.74 -9.44
CA ALA A 127 6.48 -4.22 -8.45
C ALA A 127 5.31 -5.15 -8.13
N LEU A 128 5.08 -6.18 -8.95
CA LEU A 128 4.02 -7.15 -8.69
C LEU A 128 4.28 -7.88 -7.38
N GLY A 129 3.28 -7.82 -6.50
CA GLY A 129 3.31 -8.40 -5.16
C GLY A 129 3.86 -7.54 -4.05
N ALA A 130 4.31 -6.32 -4.35
CA ALA A 130 4.68 -5.36 -3.33
C ALA A 130 3.42 -4.90 -2.58
N CYS A 131 3.51 -4.84 -1.25
CA CYS A 131 2.43 -4.36 -0.38
C CYS A 131 2.95 -3.29 0.56
N ALA A 132 2.08 -2.36 0.93
CA ALA A 132 2.30 -1.50 2.09
C ALA A 132 1.95 -2.29 3.35
N ARG A 133 2.96 -2.57 4.18
CA ARG A 133 2.86 -3.41 5.37
C ARG A 133 2.38 -2.58 6.57
N LEU A 134 1.07 -2.33 6.65
CA LEU A 134 0.52 -1.38 7.61
C LEU A 134 0.58 -1.88 9.06
N ALA A 135 0.70 -3.19 9.28
CA ALA A 135 0.92 -3.79 10.59
C ALA A 135 1.84 -5.01 10.48
N PRO A 136 2.60 -5.34 11.54
CA PRO A 136 3.36 -6.59 11.60
C PRO A 136 2.39 -7.78 11.62
N VAL A 137 2.81 -8.88 10.98
CA VAL A 137 2.07 -10.15 11.05
C VAL A 137 2.58 -10.93 12.25
N ASP A 138 1.70 -11.17 13.21
CA ASP A 138 1.97 -11.99 14.38
C ASP A 138 2.13 -13.46 13.96
N SER A 139 3.31 -14.03 14.21
CA SER A 139 3.62 -15.44 13.91
C SER A 139 2.77 -16.43 14.69
N THR A 140 2.25 -16.06 15.87
CA THR A 140 1.41 -16.94 16.70
C THR A 140 0.01 -17.08 16.12
N ARG A 141 -0.60 -15.99 15.65
CA ARG A 141 -1.89 -16.02 14.96
C ARG A 141 -1.76 -16.47 13.51
N GLY A 142 -0.69 -16.06 12.83
CA GLY A 142 -0.44 -16.38 11.43
C GLY A 142 -1.57 -15.91 10.50
N ALA A 143 -2.23 -14.80 10.85
CA ALA A 143 -3.36 -14.24 10.10
C ALA A 143 -3.00 -12.86 9.53
N LEU A 144 -3.37 -12.61 8.27
CA LEU A 144 -3.15 -11.35 7.57
C LEU A 144 -4.35 -11.02 6.70
N GLY A 145 -4.76 -9.76 6.68
CA GLY A 145 -5.70 -9.21 5.70
C GLY A 145 -4.97 -8.51 4.56
N ILE A 146 -5.54 -8.53 3.37
CA ILE A 146 -5.08 -7.70 2.24
C ILE A 146 -6.28 -6.96 1.66
N ALA A 147 -6.12 -5.66 1.42
CA ALA A 147 -7.14 -4.79 0.84
C ALA A 147 -6.53 -3.77 -0.14
N VAL A 148 -7.37 -3.18 -0.99
CA VAL A 148 -6.95 -2.11 -1.90
C VAL A 148 -6.99 -0.75 -1.19
N GLY A 149 -5.91 0.01 -1.28
CA GLY A 149 -5.80 1.37 -0.75
C GLY A 149 -5.40 1.45 0.73
N ILE A 150 -4.66 2.50 1.07
CA ILE A 150 -4.10 2.71 2.42
C ILE A 150 -5.20 2.96 3.45
N ALA A 151 -6.07 3.96 3.22
CA ALA A 151 -7.13 4.30 4.16
C ALA A 151 -8.16 3.16 4.33
N PRO A 152 -8.69 2.54 3.26
CA PRO A 152 -9.54 1.36 3.39
C PRO A 152 -8.91 0.24 4.22
N ALA A 153 -7.66 -0.14 3.93
CA ALA A 153 -6.96 -1.19 4.65
C ALA A 153 -6.79 -0.88 6.15
N LEU A 154 -6.48 0.36 6.52
CA LEU A 154 -6.39 0.78 7.93
C LEU A 154 -7.74 0.71 8.65
N ARG A 155 -8.83 1.13 7.99
CA ARG A 155 -10.18 1.02 8.56
C ARG A 155 -10.59 -0.44 8.75
N ILE A 156 -10.28 -1.28 7.76
CA ILE A 156 -10.52 -2.73 7.84
C ILE A 156 -9.72 -3.33 9.00
N ALA A 157 -8.44 -2.97 9.14
CA ALA A 157 -7.61 -3.43 10.27
C ALA A 157 -8.22 -3.06 11.63
N GLN A 158 -8.71 -1.82 11.77
CA GLN A 158 -9.35 -1.34 12.99
C GLN A 158 -10.63 -2.13 13.31
N ALA A 159 -11.52 -2.29 12.33
CA ALA A 159 -12.81 -2.96 12.54
C ALA A 159 -12.66 -4.47 12.73
N ALA A 160 -11.78 -5.10 11.96
CA ALA A 160 -11.60 -6.56 11.98
C ALA A 160 -10.61 -7.03 13.06
N ARG A 161 -9.82 -6.12 13.66
CA ARG A 161 -8.82 -6.40 14.69
C ARG A 161 -7.78 -7.46 14.27
N LEU A 162 -7.34 -7.37 13.02
CA LEU A 162 -6.25 -8.18 12.47
C LEU A 162 -5.28 -7.29 11.67
N PRO A 163 -4.01 -7.70 11.50
CA PRO A 163 -3.08 -6.94 10.67
C PRO A 163 -3.57 -6.97 9.22
N VAL A 164 -3.61 -5.82 8.56
CA VAL A 164 -4.00 -5.71 7.14
C VAL A 164 -2.89 -5.01 6.39
N TRP A 165 -2.55 -5.52 5.21
CA TRP A 165 -1.65 -4.88 4.27
C TRP A 165 -2.44 -4.28 3.11
N ALA A 166 -1.88 -3.26 2.48
CA ALA A 166 -2.52 -2.57 1.36
C ALA A 166 -1.79 -2.82 0.05
N VAL A 167 -2.55 -2.94 -1.02
CA VAL A 167 -2.09 -2.84 -2.42
C VAL A 167 -2.55 -1.50 -3.01
N PRO A 168 -1.88 -0.95 -4.04
CA PRO A 168 -2.22 0.37 -4.54
C PRO A 168 -3.52 0.42 -5.36
N ASP A 169 -3.90 -0.70 -5.99
CA ASP A 169 -5.05 -0.80 -6.87
C ASP A 169 -5.57 -2.25 -6.98
N ALA A 170 -6.71 -2.43 -7.65
CA ALA A 170 -7.38 -3.70 -7.86
C ALA A 170 -6.54 -4.72 -8.66
N HIS A 171 -5.73 -4.26 -9.62
CA HIS A 171 -4.88 -5.14 -10.42
C HIS A 171 -3.75 -5.73 -9.56
N ALA A 172 -3.10 -4.89 -8.74
CA ALA A 172 -2.05 -5.31 -7.84
C ALA A 172 -2.53 -6.31 -6.77
N LEU A 173 -3.82 -6.30 -6.42
CA LEU A 173 -4.42 -7.24 -5.46
C LEU A 173 -4.17 -8.70 -5.85
N ALA A 174 -4.35 -9.02 -7.13
CA ALA A 174 -4.11 -10.37 -7.65
C ALA A 174 -2.68 -10.84 -7.36
N HIS A 175 -1.72 -9.94 -7.32
CA HIS A 175 -0.30 -10.28 -7.24
C HIS A 175 0.27 -10.20 -5.83
N ALA A 176 -0.51 -9.73 -4.85
CA ALA A 176 -0.08 -9.50 -3.49
C ALA A 176 0.66 -10.72 -2.91
N ARG A 177 1.80 -10.47 -2.25
CA ARG A 177 2.57 -11.51 -1.57
C ARG A 177 2.40 -11.38 -0.06
N TRP A 178 2.46 -12.52 0.62
CA TRP A 178 2.37 -12.63 2.06
C TRP A 178 3.67 -13.18 2.67
N PRO A 179 3.92 -12.96 3.97
CA PRO A 179 5.06 -13.56 4.67
C PRO A 179 5.02 -15.09 4.64
N ARG A 180 6.19 -15.71 4.67
CA ARG A 180 6.28 -17.18 4.87
C ARG A 180 5.68 -17.57 6.22
N GLY A 181 5.06 -18.75 6.27
CA GLY A 181 4.44 -19.28 7.48
C GLY A 181 3.07 -18.69 7.82
N LEU A 182 2.51 -17.82 6.95
CA LEU A 182 1.12 -17.40 7.08
C LEU A 182 0.17 -18.61 6.99
N ARG A 183 -0.81 -18.67 7.88
CA ARG A 183 -1.81 -19.74 7.97
C ARG A 183 -3.17 -19.31 7.43
N HIS A 184 -3.57 -18.09 7.75
CA HIS A 184 -4.88 -17.52 7.42
C HIS A 184 -4.73 -16.25 6.60
N LEU A 185 -5.39 -16.18 5.45
CA LEU A 185 -5.42 -14.99 4.61
C LEU A 185 -6.86 -14.48 4.49
N HIS A 186 -7.09 -13.24 4.90
CA HIS A 186 -8.35 -12.54 4.64
C HIS A 186 -8.18 -11.63 3.43
N VAL A 187 -8.99 -11.83 2.40
CA VAL A 187 -8.97 -10.99 1.19
C VAL A 187 -10.22 -10.12 1.22
N PHE A 188 -10.02 -8.82 1.38
CA PHE A 188 -11.12 -7.85 1.44
C PHE A 188 -11.24 -7.15 0.09
N ALA A 189 -12.44 -7.23 -0.50
CA ALA A 189 -12.83 -6.43 -1.66
C ALA A 189 -13.92 -5.44 -1.25
N ASP A 190 -13.79 -4.19 -1.68
CA ASP A 190 -14.85 -3.20 -1.48
C ASP A 190 -16.12 -3.63 -2.21
N ALA A 191 -17.23 -3.75 -1.48
CA ALA A 191 -18.51 -4.18 -2.02
C ALA A 191 -19.06 -3.22 -3.09
N SER A 192 -18.62 -1.95 -3.07
CA SER A 192 -19.00 -0.93 -4.05
C SER A 192 -18.08 -0.86 -5.27
N ASP A 193 -16.97 -1.63 -5.31
CA ASP A 193 -16.00 -1.62 -6.40
C ASP A 193 -15.87 -3.01 -7.06
N PRO A 194 -16.64 -3.27 -8.14
CA PRO A 194 -16.56 -4.50 -8.92
C PRO A 194 -15.16 -4.85 -9.44
N ALA A 195 -14.28 -3.85 -9.66
CA ALA A 195 -12.96 -4.09 -10.24
C ALA A 195 -12.03 -4.89 -9.31
N GLN A 196 -12.26 -4.85 -8.00
CA GLN A 196 -11.43 -5.55 -7.01
C GLN A 196 -11.69 -7.06 -6.98
N TRP A 197 -12.86 -7.52 -7.41
CA TRP A 197 -13.30 -8.90 -7.24
C TRP A 197 -12.48 -9.91 -8.01
N GLN A 198 -12.10 -9.59 -9.26
CA GLN A 198 -11.26 -10.48 -10.05
C GLN A 198 -9.88 -10.65 -9.41
N GLY A 199 -9.28 -9.56 -8.91
CA GLY A 199 -8.01 -9.61 -8.21
C GLY A 199 -8.09 -10.37 -6.88
N ALA A 200 -9.18 -10.18 -6.15
CA ALA A 200 -9.44 -10.90 -4.90
C ALA A 200 -9.56 -12.41 -5.13
N ALA A 201 -10.32 -12.83 -6.16
CA ALA A 201 -10.51 -14.24 -6.49
C ALA A 201 -9.19 -14.91 -6.89
N GLU A 202 -8.38 -14.23 -7.70
CA GLU A 202 -7.09 -14.74 -8.13
C GLU A 202 -6.08 -14.83 -6.97
N LEU A 203 -6.07 -13.85 -6.05
CA LEU A 203 -5.27 -13.92 -4.83
C LEU A 203 -5.71 -15.08 -3.94
N ALA A 204 -7.01 -15.22 -3.71
CA ALA A 204 -7.58 -16.29 -2.91
C ALA A 204 -7.23 -17.67 -3.47
N ARG A 205 -7.41 -17.87 -4.78
CA ARG A 205 -7.05 -19.10 -5.48
C ARG A 205 -5.58 -19.47 -5.28
N LYS A 206 -4.65 -18.51 -5.44
CA LYS A 206 -3.22 -18.75 -5.23
C LYS A 206 -2.88 -19.07 -3.78
N ALA A 207 -3.47 -18.36 -2.83
CA ALA A 207 -3.25 -18.63 -1.41
C ALA A 207 -3.76 -20.02 -1.00
N CYS A 208 -4.95 -20.43 -1.46
CA CYS A 208 -5.47 -21.79 -1.29
C CYS A 208 -4.53 -22.84 -1.91
N ALA A 209 -4.03 -22.61 -3.13
CA ALA A 209 -3.08 -23.51 -3.78
C ALA A 209 -1.74 -23.63 -3.03
N CYS A 210 -1.40 -22.62 -2.22
CA CYS A 210 -0.24 -22.66 -1.31
C CYS A 210 -0.57 -23.20 0.08
N GLY A 211 -1.78 -23.72 0.31
CA GLY A 211 -2.19 -24.38 1.56
C GLY A 211 -2.67 -23.42 2.66
N LEU A 212 -2.93 -22.15 2.35
CA LEU A 212 -3.49 -21.21 3.32
C LEU A 212 -5.00 -21.42 3.46
N GLN A 213 -5.53 -21.19 4.66
CA GLN A 213 -6.96 -21.00 4.87
C GLN A 213 -7.34 -19.59 4.44
N VAL A 214 -8.24 -19.48 3.45
CA VAL A 214 -8.60 -18.19 2.86
C VAL A 214 -10.03 -17.80 3.22
N TYR A 215 -10.20 -16.54 3.60
CA TYR A 215 -11.48 -15.91 3.89
C TYR A 215 -11.67 -14.72 2.95
N ALA A 216 -12.49 -14.91 1.92
CA ALA A 216 -12.91 -13.81 1.09
C ALA A 216 -14.03 -13.02 1.79
N MET A 217 -13.88 -11.70 1.83
CA MET A 217 -14.80 -10.81 2.52
C MET A 217 -15.22 -9.67 1.59
N ALA A 218 -16.53 -9.50 1.40
CA ALA A 218 -17.09 -8.24 0.93
C ALA A 218 -16.98 -7.23 2.09
N ALA A 219 -16.31 -6.10 1.85
CA ALA A 219 -16.21 -5.01 2.81
C ALA A 219 -17.15 -3.87 2.39
N ASP A 220 -18.19 -3.63 3.19
CA ASP A 220 -18.96 -2.38 3.10
C ASP A 220 -18.19 -1.32 3.88
N LEU A 221 -17.68 -0.33 3.16
CA LEU A 221 -16.87 0.77 3.71
C LEU A 221 -17.70 2.04 3.98
N ALA A 222 -19.03 1.97 3.90
CA ALA A 222 -19.90 3.05 4.36
C ALA A 222 -19.86 3.15 5.90
N GLY A 223 -19.31 4.24 6.44
CA GLY A 223 -19.25 4.47 7.90
C GLY A 223 -18.27 3.56 8.64
N THR A 224 -18.73 2.68 9.53
CA THR A 224 -17.84 1.68 10.17
C THR A 224 -17.81 0.42 9.32
N PRO A 225 -16.63 -0.09 8.92
CA PRO A 225 -16.55 -1.25 8.04
C PRO A 225 -17.36 -2.46 8.53
N ARG A 226 -18.14 -3.05 7.63
CA ARG A 226 -18.87 -4.30 7.87
C ARG A 226 -18.41 -5.35 6.86
N PHE A 227 -18.36 -6.60 7.30
CA PHE A 227 -17.80 -7.68 6.50
C PHE A 227 -18.81 -8.80 6.31
N THR A 228 -19.01 -9.20 5.06
CA THR A 228 -19.83 -10.36 4.70
C THR A 228 -18.92 -11.39 4.06
N ALA A 229 -18.90 -12.60 4.62
CA ALA A 229 -18.16 -13.71 4.02
C ALA A 229 -18.76 -14.01 2.64
N THR A 230 -17.89 -14.20 1.66
CA THR A 230 -18.28 -14.49 0.27
C THR A 230 -17.53 -15.70 -0.25
N ARG A 231 -18.10 -16.34 -1.27
CA ARG A 231 -17.43 -17.40 -2.03
C ARG A 231 -16.87 -16.76 -3.30
N LEU A 232 -15.55 -16.81 -3.46
CA LEU A 232 -14.84 -16.42 -4.67
C LEU A 232 -14.57 -17.65 -5.55
#